data_AF-A0A0N4SUT2-F1
#
_entry.id   AF-A0A0N4SUT2-F1
#
_cell.length_a   1.000
_cell.length_b   1.000
_cell.length_c   1.000
_cell.angle_alpha   90.00
_cell.angle_beta   90.00
_cell.angle_gamma   90.00
#
_symmetry.space_group_name_H-M   'P 1'
#
loop_
_entity.id
_entity.type
_entity.pdbx_description
1 polymer ?
#
loop_
_entity_poly.entity_id
_entity_poly.type
_entity_poly.pdbx_seq_one_letter_code
_entity_poly.pdbx_strand_id
1 'polypeptide(L)'
;MDTSKVHGNVKPFRCPGYKQASSPSFSPDACRCPHWHHLALKSGCAGLILLLLSLIGLSVLGRSAILECPRYWHPHWNKCLFVSQISRPWAEGRDACSMEDAILLLIENKE
;
A
#
# COMPACT_ATOMS: atom_id res chain seq x y z
N MET A 1 -35.82 -5.92 31.83
CA MET A 1 -35.22 -5.80 30.48
C MET A 1 -34.39 -7.05 30.25
N ASP A 2 -34.83 -7.94 29.38
CA ASP A 2 -34.09 -9.17 29.03
C ASP A 2 -33.97 -9.22 27.50
N THR A 3 -32.74 -9.11 27.02
CA THR A 3 -32.38 -9.10 25.60
C THR A 3 -32.39 -10.52 25.05
N SER A 4 -33.32 -10.83 24.16
CA SER A 4 -33.38 -12.11 23.46
C SER A 4 -32.20 -12.24 22.48
N LYS A 5 -31.26 -13.14 22.76
CA LYS A 5 -30.11 -13.43 21.90
C LYS A 5 -30.41 -14.66 21.03
N VAL A 6 -30.88 -14.41 19.80
CA VAL A 6 -31.05 -15.44 18.76
C VAL A 6 -29.68 -15.97 18.36
N HIS A 7 -29.35 -17.19 18.74
CA HIS A 7 -28.16 -17.89 18.29
C HIS A 7 -28.48 -18.59 16.97
N GLY A 8 -27.83 -18.16 15.88
CA GLY A 8 -27.94 -18.82 14.58
C GLY A 8 -27.39 -20.24 14.63
N ASN A 9 -28.20 -21.22 14.24
CA ASN A 9 -27.75 -22.60 14.10
C ASN A 9 -27.01 -22.76 12.76
N VAL A 10 -25.69 -22.66 12.78
CA VAL A 10 -24.87 -23.04 11.62
C VAL A 10 -24.75 -24.57 11.63
N LYS A 11 -25.40 -25.22 10.66
CA LYS A 11 -25.36 -26.67 10.46
C LYS A 11 -23.92 -27.09 10.12
N PRO A 12 -23.24 -27.92 10.92
CA PRO A 12 -21.97 -28.49 10.53
C PRO A 12 -22.19 -29.52 9.40
N PHE A 13 -21.29 -29.54 8.42
CA PHE A 13 -21.27 -30.55 7.36
C PHE A 13 -21.17 -31.95 7.99
N ARG A 14 -22.18 -32.79 7.75
CA ARG A 14 -22.33 -34.13 8.29
C ARG A 14 -21.70 -35.14 7.32
N CYS A 15 -20.64 -35.83 7.73
CA CYS A 15 -20.12 -36.97 6.98
C CYS A 15 -21.16 -38.11 6.94
N PRO A 16 -21.22 -38.93 5.88
CA PRO A 16 -22.15 -40.06 5.80
C PRO A 16 -21.77 -41.13 6.84
N GLY A 17 -22.66 -41.38 7.80
CA GLY A 17 -22.46 -42.39 8.84
C GLY A 17 -22.57 -43.80 8.26
N TYR A 18 -21.55 -44.62 8.49
CA TYR A 18 -21.62 -46.07 8.30
C TYR A 18 -22.34 -46.70 9.51
N LYS A 19 -23.22 -47.67 9.25
CA LYS A 19 -24.06 -48.32 10.25
C LYS A 19 -23.20 -49.17 11.18
N GLN A 20 -23.24 -48.87 12.48
CA GLN A 20 -22.46 -49.55 13.51
C GLN A 20 -23.28 -50.70 14.11
N ALA A 21 -22.84 -51.94 13.88
CA ALA A 21 -23.33 -53.13 14.58
C ALA A 21 -22.19 -53.70 15.45
N SER A 22 -22.40 -53.68 16.77
CA SER A 22 -21.77 -54.52 17.82
C SER A 22 -20.28 -54.31 18.21
N SER A 23 -20.09 -53.76 19.44
CA SER A 23 -19.07 -54.05 20.49
C SER A 23 -17.55 -53.74 20.22
N PRO A 24 -16.64 -53.74 21.25
CA PRO A 24 -15.97 -52.53 21.71
C PRO A 24 -14.43 -52.56 21.52
N SER A 25 -13.88 -51.63 20.76
CA SER A 25 -12.45 -51.31 20.82
C SER A 25 -12.20 -49.88 20.33
N PHE A 26 -11.56 -49.12 21.21
CA PHE A 26 -11.10 -47.75 21.03
C PHE A 26 -10.21 -47.59 19.78
N SER A 27 -10.57 -46.70 18.86
CA SER A 27 -9.64 -46.10 17.88
C SER A 27 -10.19 -44.74 17.41
N PRO A 28 -9.54 -43.61 17.78
CA PRO A 28 -9.91 -42.28 17.32
C PRO A 28 -9.17 -41.95 16.01
N ASP A 29 -9.55 -42.59 14.90
CA ASP A 29 -9.04 -42.23 13.57
C ASP A 29 -10.21 -41.93 12.62
N ALA A 30 -10.81 -40.75 12.79
CA ALA A 30 -11.70 -40.18 11.80
C ALA A 30 -11.68 -38.65 11.89
N CYS A 31 -10.68 -38.04 11.23
CA CYS A 31 -10.76 -36.80 10.43
C CYS A 31 -9.36 -36.21 10.21
N ARG A 32 -8.51 -36.84 9.38
CA ARG A 32 -7.38 -36.13 8.79
C ARG A 32 -7.89 -35.28 7.63
N CYS A 33 -8.04 -33.97 7.86
CA CYS A 33 -8.27 -33.02 6.79
C CYS A 33 -7.10 -33.11 5.77
N PRO A 34 -7.36 -33.20 4.46
CA PRO A 34 -6.30 -33.28 3.46
C PRO A 34 -5.43 -32.03 3.53
N HIS A 35 -4.15 -32.22 3.86
CA HIS A 35 -3.12 -31.19 3.99
C HIS A 35 -2.96 -30.32 2.72
N TRP A 36 -3.45 -30.81 1.58
CA TRP A 36 -3.49 -30.12 0.29
C TRP A 36 -4.38 -28.87 0.28
N HIS A 37 -5.43 -28.82 1.10
CA HIS A 37 -6.29 -27.64 1.20
C HIS A 37 -5.57 -26.47 1.89
N HIS A 38 -4.66 -26.77 2.82
CA HIS A 38 -3.82 -25.78 3.49
C HIS A 38 -2.75 -25.23 2.56
N LEU A 39 -2.18 -26.07 1.67
CA LEU A 39 -1.23 -25.64 0.64
C LEU A 39 -1.88 -24.76 -0.43
N ALA A 40 -3.10 -25.11 -0.87
CA ALA A 40 -3.86 -24.30 -1.83
C ALA A 40 -4.22 -22.92 -1.26
N LEU A 41 -4.72 -22.87 -0.01
CA LEU A 41 -5.05 -21.61 0.67
C LEU A 41 -3.81 -20.73 0.89
N LYS A 42 -2.65 -21.35 1.17
CA LYS A 42 -1.39 -20.63 1.42
C LYS A 42 -0.79 -20.01 0.15
N SER A 43 -0.99 -20.63 -1.02
CA SER A 43 -0.50 -20.09 -2.29
C SER A 43 -1.14 -18.73 -2.62
N GLY A 44 -2.44 -18.57 -2.33
CA GLY A 44 -3.15 -17.30 -2.49
C GLY A 44 -2.68 -16.23 -1.50
N CYS A 45 -2.43 -16.61 -0.25
CA CYS A 45 -1.91 -15.68 0.76
C CYS A 45 -0.55 -15.10 0.39
N ALA A 46 0.38 -15.94 -0.10
CA ALA A 46 1.70 -15.47 -0.51
C ALA A 46 1.59 -14.45 -1.65
N GLY A 47 0.77 -14.73 -2.67
CA GLY A 47 0.53 -13.80 -3.77
C GLY A 47 -0.13 -12.48 -3.32
N LEU A 48 -1.14 -12.55 -2.46
CA LEU A 48 -1.81 -11.36 -1.92
C LEU A 48 -0.87 -10.51 -1.06
N ILE A 49 -0.05 -11.13 -0.21
CA ILE A 49 0.94 -10.43 0.60
C ILE A 49 1.96 -9.73 -0.31
N LEU A 50 2.47 -10.41 -1.34
CA LEU A 50 3.38 -9.79 -2.31
C LEU A 50 2.74 -8.61 -3.04
N LEU A 51 1.51 -8.76 -3.52
CA LEU A 51 0.74 -7.68 -4.17
C LEU A 51 0.56 -6.46 -3.26
N LEU A 52 0.19 -6.68 -1.99
CA LEU A 52 0.04 -5.61 -1.01
C LEU A 52 1.37 -4.89 -0.74
N LEU A 53 2.46 -5.64 -0.57
CA LEU A 53 3.80 -5.06 -0.38
C LEU A 53 4.23 -4.23 -1.59
N SER A 54 3.96 -4.69 -2.81
CA SER A 54 4.24 -3.94 -4.03
C SER A 54 3.41 -2.66 -4.15
N LEU A 55 2.10 -2.70 -3.85
CA LEU A 55 1.22 -1.53 -3.84
C LEU A 55 1.65 -0.49 -2.81
N ILE A 56 2.02 -0.92 -1.60
CA ILE A 56 2.53 -0.05 -0.54
C ILE A 56 3.89 0.55 -0.94
N GLY A 57 4.80 -0.28 -1.47
CA GLY A 57 6.10 0.18 -1.96
C GLY A 57 5.97 1.21 -3.09
N LEU A 58 5.12 0.95 -4.09
CA LEU A 58 4.89 1.86 -5.21
C LEU A 58 4.16 3.14 -4.80
N SER A 59 3.28 3.10 -3.79
CA SER A 59 2.61 4.30 -3.30
C SER A 59 3.53 5.18 -2.44
N VAL A 60 4.44 4.60 -1.67
CA VAL A 60 5.49 5.35 -0.96
C VAL A 60 6.53 5.89 -1.93
N LEU A 61 6.97 5.09 -2.90
CA LEU A 61 7.97 5.49 -3.90
C LEU A 61 7.39 6.47 -4.94
N GLY A 62 6.14 6.27 -5.35
CA GLY A 62 5.45 7.11 -6.33
C GLY A 62 4.91 8.43 -5.76
N ARG A 63 4.64 8.51 -4.44
CA ARG A 63 4.46 9.80 -3.75
C ARG A 63 5.79 10.52 -3.50
N SER A 64 6.89 9.77 -3.51
CA SER A 64 8.25 10.30 -3.46
C SER A 64 8.79 10.55 -4.86
N ALA A 65 7.95 11.04 -5.78
CA ALA A 65 8.44 11.88 -6.87
C ALA A 65 8.98 13.16 -6.23
N ILE A 66 10.14 13.03 -5.59
CA ILE A 66 10.98 14.14 -5.16
C ILE A 66 11.11 14.98 -6.43
N LEU A 67 10.62 16.23 -6.39
CA LEU A 67 10.95 17.15 -7.46
C LEU A 67 12.47 17.25 -7.48
N GLU A 68 13.09 16.60 -8.46
CA GLU A 68 14.52 16.73 -8.69
C GLU A 68 14.74 18.11 -9.28
N CYS A 69 15.03 19.08 -8.40
CA CYS A 69 15.44 20.40 -8.83
C CYS A 69 16.87 20.33 -9.41
N PRO A 70 17.19 21.18 -10.41
CA PRO A 70 18.56 21.25 -10.92
C PRO A 70 19.57 21.61 -9.83
N ARG A 71 20.85 21.33 -10.09
CA ARG A 71 21.92 21.57 -9.11
C ARG A 71 21.94 23.06 -8.70
N TYR A 72 22.01 23.33 -7.40
CA TYR A 72 21.98 24.68 -6.80
C TYR A 72 20.63 25.39 -6.79
N TRP A 73 19.55 24.70 -7.15
CA TRP A 73 18.19 25.21 -6.97
C TRP A 73 17.63 24.79 -5.62
N HIS A 74 16.81 25.66 -5.04
CA HIS A 74 16.14 25.42 -3.77
C HIS A 74 14.75 24.83 -4.03
N PRO A 75 14.45 23.62 -3.55
CA PRO A 75 13.10 23.08 -3.63
C PRO A 75 12.18 23.88 -2.69
N HIS A 76 11.07 24.37 -3.23
CA HIS A 76 10.03 25.03 -2.46
C HIS A 76 8.66 24.47 -2.87
N TRP A 77 8.11 23.62 -2.01
CA TRP A 77 6.90 22.85 -2.26
C TRP A 77 6.98 22.08 -3.59
N ASN A 78 6.23 22.51 -4.59
CA ASN A 78 6.16 21.89 -5.91
C ASN A 78 6.83 22.75 -6.99
N LYS A 79 7.77 23.62 -6.59
CA LYS A 79 8.52 24.54 -7.43
C LYS A 79 10.01 24.45 -7.10
N CYS A 80 10.86 24.82 -8.05
CA CYS A 80 12.29 24.99 -7.86
C CYS A 80 12.62 26.48 -7.99
N LEU A 81 13.36 27.02 -7.03
CA LEU A 81 13.73 28.43 -6.97
C LEU A 81 15.23 28.58 -7.14
N PHE A 82 15.65 29.55 -7.96
CA PHE A 82 17.05 29.93 -8.09
C PHE A 82 17.23 31.39 -7.65
N VAL A 83 18.24 31.63 -6.82
CA VAL A 83 18.59 32.97 -6.34
C VAL A 83 20.02 33.26 -6.78
N SER A 84 20.18 34.22 -7.68
CA SER A 84 21.50 34.69 -8.09
C SER A 84 22.21 35.37 -6.93
N GLN A 85 23.46 34.97 -6.67
CA GLN A 85 24.34 35.61 -5.69
C GLN A 85 24.91 36.94 -6.21
N ILE A 86 24.68 37.27 -7.49
CA ILE A 86 25.22 38.45 -8.17
C ILE A 86 24.10 39.45 -8.37
N SER A 87 24.33 40.69 -7.90
CA SER A 87 23.45 41.82 -8.18
C SER A 87 23.65 42.32 -9.60
N ARG A 88 22.57 42.33 -10.40
CA ARG A 88 22.55 42.80 -11.78
C ARG A 88 21.37 43.74 -12.00
N PRO A 89 21.43 44.64 -13.00
CA PRO A 89 20.26 45.36 -13.46
C PRO A 89 19.12 44.41 -13.76
N TRP A 90 17.89 44.87 -13.51
CA TRP A 90 16.71 44.02 -13.57
C TRP A 90 16.50 43.37 -14.96
N ALA A 91 16.80 44.08 -16.04
CA ALA A 91 16.71 43.56 -17.40
C ALA A 91 17.66 42.37 -17.64
N GLU A 92 18.93 42.49 -17.22
CA GLU A 92 19.92 41.42 -17.34
C GLU A 92 19.51 40.18 -16.51
N GLY A 93 18.94 40.37 -15.33
CA GLY A 93 18.44 39.28 -14.50
C GLY A 93 17.29 38.52 -15.16
N ARG A 94 16.38 39.23 -15.84
CA ARG A 94 15.28 38.63 -16.60
C ARG A 94 15.80 37.77 -17.75
N ASP A 95 16.77 38.28 -18.51
CA ASP A 95 17.38 37.55 -19.62
C ASP A 95 18.13 36.32 -19.12
N ALA A 96 18.82 36.42 -17.98
CA ALA A 96 19.50 35.30 -17.34
C ALA A 96 18.54 34.19 -16.90
N CYS A 97 17.38 34.52 -16.31
CA CYS A 97 16.36 33.52 -15.99
C CYS A 97 15.84 32.84 -17.27
N SER A 98 15.62 33.60 -18.34
CA SER A 98 15.13 33.04 -19.60
C SER A 98 16.14 32.09 -20.27
N MET A 99 17.45 32.29 -20.06
CA MET A 99 18.49 31.37 -20.57
C MET A 99 18.49 30.02 -19.85
N GLU A 100 17.97 29.97 -18.62
CA GLU A 100 17.84 28.74 -17.81
C GLU A 100 16.44 28.10 -17.93
N ASP A 101 15.70 28.44 -19.01
CA ASP A 101 14.29 28.05 -19.22
C ASP A 101 13.39 28.33 -18.01
N ALA A 102 13.72 29.39 -17.26
CA ALA A 102 13.07 29.78 -16.03
C ALA A 102 12.33 31.11 -16.18
N ILE A 103 11.39 31.35 -15.27
CA ILE A 103 10.62 32.59 -15.20
C ILE A 103 11.07 33.35 -13.95
N LEU A 104 11.16 34.69 -14.07
CA LEU A 104 11.45 35.55 -12.93
C LEU A 104 10.42 35.31 -11.83
N LEU A 105 10.90 35.06 -10.61
CA LEU A 105 10.05 34.77 -9.46
C LEU A 105 9.08 35.93 -9.19
N LEU A 106 7.79 35.64 -9.28
CA LEU A 106 6.73 36.53 -8.81
C LEU A 106 6.29 36.08 -7.42
N ILE A 107 6.40 36.98 -6.45
CA ILE A 107 5.95 36.75 -5.08
C ILE A 107 4.53 37.31 -4.99
N GLU A 108 3.52 36.43 -5.03
CA GLU A 108 2.11 36.81 -5.00
C GLU A 108 1.57 37.01 -3.57
N ASN A 109 2.15 36.29 -2.62
CA ASN A 109 1.73 36.21 -1.23
C ASN A 109 2.93 36.41 -0.29
N LYS A 110 2.65 36.56 1.00
CA LYS A 110 3.67 36.81 2.02
C LYS A 110 4.47 35.56 2.41
N GLU A 111 3.92 34.37 2.14
CA GLU A 111 4.50 33.06 2.50
C GLU A 111 4.93 32.29 1.27
#